data_AF-A0A8W7PVB3-F1
#
_entry.id   AF-A0A8W7PVB3-F1
#
_cell.length_a   1.000
_cell.length_b   1.000
_cell.length_c   1.000
_cell.angle_alpha   90.00
_cell.angle_beta   90.00
_cell.angle_gamma   90.00
#
_symmetry.space_group_name_H-M   'P 1'
#
loop_
_entity.id
_entity.type
_entity.pdbx_description
1 polymer ?
#
loop_
_entity_poly.entity_id
_entity_poly.type
_entity_poly.pdbx_seq_one_letter_code
_entity_poly.pdbx_strand_id
1 'polypeptide(L)'
;LLYPASSAVRNQRIRQYYLQYTQHVRQRSAAMAPLNQENYEYDLVVIGGGSGGLACAKQAVQLGAKVAVLDFVKPSPRGTKWGLG
;
A
#
# COMPACT_ATOMS: atom_id res chain seq x y z
N LEU A 1 12.67 0.10 49.54
CA LEU A 1 13.98 -0.10 48.89
C LEU A 1 13.81 -0.30 47.38
N LEU A 2 13.19 0.68 46.69
CA LEU A 2 12.99 0.65 45.23
C LEU A 2 13.44 2.02 44.71
N TYR A 3 14.68 2.09 44.24
CA TYR A 3 15.17 3.27 43.51
C TYR A 3 14.35 3.44 42.22
N PRO A 4 13.92 4.65 41.84
CA PRO A 4 13.23 4.87 40.58
C PRO A 4 14.22 4.65 39.44
N ALA A 5 13.91 3.71 38.53
CA ALA A 5 14.65 3.59 37.29
C ALA A 5 14.63 4.95 36.57
N SER A 6 15.82 5.48 36.25
CA SER A 6 15.97 6.83 35.70
C SER A 6 15.14 7.00 34.42
N SER A 7 14.69 8.23 34.14
CA SER A 7 13.94 8.61 32.93
C SER A 7 14.61 8.13 31.63
N ALA A 8 15.94 7.96 31.63
CA ALA A 8 16.72 7.41 30.52
C ALA A 8 16.33 5.95 30.19
N VAL A 9 16.07 5.09 31.18
CA VAL A 9 15.74 3.67 30.96
C VAL A 9 14.34 3.49 30.35
N ARG A 10 13.38 4.33 30.76
CA ARG A 10 12.03 4.35 30.14
C ARG A 10 12.08 4.81 28.69
N ASN A 11 12.87 5.87 28.41
CA ASN A 11 13.07 6.37 27.05
C ASN A 11 13.80 5.34 26.16
N GLN A 12 14.70 4.55 26.74
CA GLN A 12 15.39 3.46 26.03
C GLN A 12 14.41 2.37 25.58
N ARG A 13 13.46 1.96 26.43
CA ARG A 13 12.45 0.95 26.06
C ARG A 13 11.52 1.41 24.92
N ILE A 14 11.07 2.66 24.96
CA ILE A 14 10.24 3.24 23.89
C ILE A 14 11.02 3.29 22.57
N ARG A 15 12.29 3.69 22.60
CA ARG A 15 13.15 3.72 21.42
C ARG A 15 13.37 2.32 20.83
N GLN A 16 13.57 1.31 21.66
CA GLN A 16 13.71 -0.08 21.21
C GLN A 16 12.43 -0.58 20.52
N TYR A 17 11.24 -0.23 21.05
CA TYR A 17 9.96 -0.56 20.41
C TYR A 17 9.85 0.02 19.00
N TYR A 18 10.12 1.31 18.82
CA TYR A 18 10.03 1.95 17.49
C TYR A 18 11.11 1.45 16.51
N LEU A 19 12.30 1.13 17.00
CA LEU A 19 13.35 0.54 16.17
C LEU A 19 12.97 -0.87 15.70
N GLN A 20 12.47 -1.71 16.61
CA GLN A 20 11.98 -3.05 16.27
C GLN A 20 10.78 -2.98 15.31
N TYR A 21 9.85 -2.06 15.53
CA TYR A 21 8.71 -1.84 14.64
C TYR A 21 9.15 -1.44 13.23
N THR A 22 10.07 -0.48 13.13
CA THR A 22 10.62 -0.03 11.84
C THR A 22 11.36 -1.17 11.12
N GLN A 23 12.13 -1.99 11.86
CA GLN A 23 12.81 -3.16 11.31
C GLN A 23 11.83 -4.22 10.81
N HIS A 24 10.75 -4.48 11.56
CA HIS A 24 9.71 -5.43 11.17
C HIS A 24 9.01 -5.01 9.86
N VAL A 25 8.66 -3.73 9.73
CA VAL A 25 8.05 -3.19 8.49
C VAL A 25 9.03 -3.28 7.32
N ARG A 26 10.30 -2.91 7.51
CA ARG A 26 11.34 -3.00 6.47
C ARG A 26 11.60 -4.43 6.01
N GLN A 27 11.66 -5.39 6.93
CA GLN A 27 11.90 -6.80 6.58
C GLN A 27 10.75 -7.38 5.76
N ARG A 28 9.48 -7.00 6.03
CA ARG A 28 8.35 -7.43 5.19
C ARG A 28 8.39 -6.84 3.79
N SER A 29 8.87 -5.60 3.63
CA SER A 29 9.11 -5.00 2.32
C SER A 29 10.27 -5.64 1.57
N ALA A 30 11.34 -6.03 2.27
CA ALA A 30 12.51 -6.66 1.67
C ALA A 30 12.33 -8.16 1.37
N ALA A 31 11.47 -8.86 2.11
CA ALA A 31 11.12 -10.26 1.89
C ALA A 31 10.06 -10.46 0.80
N MET A 32 9.75 -9.43 0.01
CA MET A 32 8.96 -9.58 -1.20
C MET A 32 9.78 -10.44 -2.16
N ALA A 33 9.47 -11.74 -2.18
CA ALA A 33 10.12 -12.71 -3.06
C ALA A 33 10.12 -12.14 -4.48
N PRO A 34 11.20 -12.34 -5.27
CA PRO A 34 11.17 -11.95 -6.66
C PRO A 34 9.96 -12.64 -7.29
N LEU A 35 8.99 -11.82 -7.74
CA LEU A 35 7.89 -12.33 -8.52
C LEU A 35 8.53 -13.10 -9.66
N ASN A 36 8.11 -14.35 -9.85
CA ASN A 36 8.50 -15.17 -10.98
C ASN A 36 8.48 -14.26 -12.23
N GLN A 37 9.55 -14.25 -13.03
CA GLN A 37 9.66 -13.39 -14.23
C GLN A 37 8.74 -13.91 -15.34
N GLU A 38 7.46 -14.07 -15.02
CA GLU A 38 6.41 -14.15 -16.01
C GLU A 38 6.34 -12.77 -16.68
N ASN A 39 6.41 -12.76 -18.01
CA ASN A 39 6.37 -11.53 -18.78
C ASN A 39 4.92 -10.99 -18.75
N TYR A 40 4.56 -10.29 -17.68
CA TYR A 40 3.24 -9.69 -17.53
C TYR A 40 3.01 -8.66 -18.64
N GLU A 41 1.82 -8.70 -19.25
CA GLU A 41 1.48 -7.75 -20.33
C GLU A 41 1.39 -6.30 -19.82
N TYR A 42 1.03 -6.13 -18.55
CA TYR A 42 0.86 -4.85 -17.86
C TYR A 42 1.84 -4.72 -16.70
N ASP A 43 2.35 -3.51 -16.51
CA ASP A 43 3.21 -3.13 -15.39
C ASP A 43 2.40 -2.78 -14.13
N LEU A 44 1.14 -2.35 -14.31
CA LEU A 44 0.22 -2.01 -13.23
C LEU A 44 -1.23 -2.39 -13.59
N VAL A 45 -1.94 -2.99 -12.63
CA VAL A 45 -3.39 -3.20 -12.70
C VAL A 45 -4.05 -2.43 -11.57
N VAL A 46 -4.93 -1.49 -11.91
CA VAL A 46 -5.72 -0.69 -10.96
C VAL A 46 -7.13 -1.27 -10.85
N ILE A 47 -7.55 -1.62 -9.63
CA ILE A 47 -8.90 -2.12 -9.35
C ILE A 47 -9.72 -0.98 -8.72
N GLY A 48 -10.70 -0.49 -9.46
CA GLY A 48 -11.57 0.63 -9.12
C GLY A 48 -11.26 1.88 -9.95
N GLY A 49 -12.19 2.26 -10.83
CA GLY A 49 -12.08 3.40 -11.74
C GLY A 49 -12.64 4.71 -11.18
N GLY A 50 -12.60 4.89 -9.86
CA GLY A 50 -12.95 6.16 -9.21
C GLY A 50 -11.79 7.17 -9.22
N SER A 51 -11.99 8.32 -8.58
CA SER A 51 -11.02 9.43 -8.57
C SER A 51 -9.59 9.03 -8.21
N GLY A 52 -9.40 8.20 -7.18
CA GLY A 52 -8.08 7.73 -6.75
C GLY A 52 -7.43 6.76 -7.74
N GLY A 53 -8.22 5.83 -8.29
CA GLY A 53 -7.72 4.83 -9.23
C GLY A 53 -7.32 5.44 -10.58
N LEU A 54 -8.17 6.31 -11.12
CA LEU A 54 -7.85 7.03 -12.36
C LEU A 54 -6.68 8.01 -12.19
N ALA A 55 -6.56 8.70 -11.05
CA ALA A 55 -5.41 9.56 -10.77
C ALA A 55 -4.10 8.77 -10.69
N CYS A 56 -4.12 7.62 -10.02
CA CYS A 56 -2.98 6.71 -9.93
C CYS A 56 -2.57 6.17 -11.32
N ALA A 57 -3.55 5.65 -12.08
CA ALA A 57 -3.32 5.13 -13.42
C ALA A 57 -2.73 6.20 -14.35
N LYS A 58 -3.28 7.42 -14.32
CA LYS A 58 -2.79 8.54 -15.12
C LYS A 58 -1.33 8.87 -14.82
N GLN A 59 -0.97 8.92 -13.54
CA GLN A 59 0.42 9.17 -13.14
C GLN A 59 1.36 8.04 -13.59
N ALA A 60 0.94 6.78 -13.46
CA ALA A 60 1.74 5.63 -13.88
C ALA A 60 1.97 5.60 -15.41
N VAL A 61 0.94 5.91 -16.20
CA VAL A 61 1.07 6.03 -17.66
C VAL A 61 2.03 7.16 -18.04
N GLN A 62 1.99 8.30 -17.35
CA GLN A 62 2.93 9.41 -17.57
C GLN A 62 4.39 9.02 -17.28
N LEU A 63 4.61 8.02 -16.42
CA LEU A 63 5.92 7.45 -16.11
C LEU A 63 6.30 6.29 -17.06
N GLY A 64 5.47 5.99 -18.07
CA GLY A 64 5.75 5.00 -19.11
C GLY A 64 5.24 3.58 -18.81
N ALA A 65 4.47 3.38 -17.74
CA ALA A 65 3.91 2.08 -17.41
C ALA A 65 2.75 1.69 -18.36
N LYS A 66 2.68 0.42 -18.75
CA LYS A 66 1.47 -0.20 -19.33
C LYS A 66 0.48 -0.48 -18.21
N VAL A 67 -0.63 0.23 -18.20
CA VAL A 67 -1.61 0.17 -17.11
C VAL A 67 -2.95 -0.38 -17.59
N ALA A 68 -3.49 -1.37 -16.89
CA ALA A 68 -4.88 -1.77 -17.02
C ALA A 68 -5.71 -1.19 -15.86
N VAL A 69 -6.90 -0.65 -16.14
CA VAL A 69 -7.85 -0.19 -15.11
C VAL A 69 -9.12 -1.01 -15.21
N LEU A 70 -9.51 -1.64 -14.10
CA LEU A 70 -10.70 -2.47 -13.99
C LEU A 70 -11.71 -1.73 -13.12
N ASP A 71 -12.86 -1.40 -13.69
CA ASP A 71 -13.95 -0.74 -12.95
C ASP A 71 -15.25 -1.52 -13.06
N PHE A 72 -16.00 -1.55 -11.96
CA PHE A 72 -17.30 -2.19 -11.92
C PHE A 72 -18.22 -1.50 -10.92
N VAL A 73 -19.33 -0.97 -11.43
CA VAL A 73 -20.39 -0.40 -10.60
C VAL A 73 -21.46 -1.47 -10.35
N LYS A 74 -21.49 -1.98 -9.11
CA LYS A 74 -22.59 -2.84 -8.67
C LYS A 74 -23.89 -2.03 -8.67
N PRO A 75 -24.93 -2.43 -9.41
CA PRO A 75 -26.21 -1.72 -9.40
C PRO A 75 -26.79 -1.64 -7.99
N SER A 76 -27.40 -0.51 -7.65
CA SER A 76 -28.12 -0.39 -6.38
C SER A 76 -29.35 -1.33 -6.36
N PRO A 77 -29.96 -1.57 -5.18
CA PRO A 77 -31.22 -2.31 -5.10
C PRO A 77 -32.35 -1.71 -5.94
N ARG A 78 -32.28 -0.40 -6.24
CA ARG A 78 -33.23 0.31 -7.11
C ARG A 78 -32.80 0.31 -8.59
N GLY A 79 -31.73 -0.41 -8.92
CA GLY A 79 -31.23 -0.60 -10.29
C GLY A 79 -30.30 0.49 -10.82
N THR A 80 -30.06 1.57 -10.07
CA THR A 80 -29.18 2.67 -10.52
C THR A 80 -27.73 2.22 -10.71
N LYS A 81 -27.12 2.74 -11.77
CA LYS A 81 -25.73 2.53 -12.20
C LYS A 81 -25.20 3.85 -12.77
N TRP A 82 -23.89 3.99 -12.88
CA TRP A 82 -23.23 5.12 -13.50
C TRP A 82 -22.05 4.62 -14.34
N GLY A 83 -21.46 5.53 -15.12
CA GLY A 83 -20.28 5.23 -15.93
C GLY A 83 -18.99 5.24 -15.12
N LEU A 84 -17.87 5.08 -15.84
CA LEU A 84 -16.53 5.22 -15.30
C LEU A 84 -16.28 6.64 -14.77
N GLY A 85 -15.63 6.74 -13.60
CA GLY A 85 -15.26 8.00 -12.97
C GLY A 85 -16.37 8.60 -12.11
#